data_AF-A0AB37E8I6-F1
#
_entry.id   AF-A0AB37E8I6-F1
#
_cell.length_a   1.000
_cell.length_b   1.000
_cell.length_c   1.000
_cell.angle_alpha   90.00
_cell.angle_beta   90.00
_cell.angle_gamma   90.00
#
_symmetry.space_group_name_H-M   'P 1'
#
loop_
_entity.id
_entity.type
_entity.pdbx_description
1 polymer ?
#
loop_
_entity_poly.entity_id
_entity_poly.type
_entity_poly.pdbx_seq_one_letter_code
_entity_poly.pdbx_strand_id
1 'polypeptide(L)'
;MSLPLLPDRTCGACVECCRAIPLDLPELAKPTGELCAYCVEAAGCSVHEIRPQTCRVWFCLWRVVELSDDWRPDRSGVIVRPDGIEDGVITLYVIRPSDFLASPDFFATVAGWIAEGVEVALSIPGPVGTYPARAVVTDWLRPAVEAGDPAAFLGRVLRSLDKLAEHDFQPDGVVARYAVA
;
A
#
# COMPACT_ATOMS: atom_id res chain seq x y z
N MET A 1 7.12 -17.89 -5.50
CA MET A 1 7.56 -17.59 -6.89
C MET A 1 7.46 -16.09 -7.06
N SER A 2 8.51 -15.40 -7.52
CA SER A 2 8.43 -13.94 -7.76
C SER A 2 7.67 -13.67 -9.06
N LEU A 3 6.53 -12.99 -9.00
CA LEU A 3 5.82 -12.51 -10.19
C LEU A 3 6.72 -11.51 -10.95
N PRO A 4 6.86 -11.63 -12.29
CA PRO A 4 7.67 -10.71 -13.07
C PRO A 4 7.06 -9.31 -13.08
N LEU A 5 7.90 -8.28 -13.18
CA LEU A 5 7.44 -6.90 -13.34
C LEU A 5 6.78 -6.72 -14.71
N LEU A 6 5.71 -5.93 -14.73
CA LEU A 6 5.09 -5.50 -15.99
C LEU A 6 6.02 -4.51 -16.69
N PRO A 7 6.38 -4.74 -17.96
CA PRO A 7 7.47 -4.01 -18.64
C PRO A 7 7.19 -2.52 -18.79
N ASP A 8 5.93 -2.13 -19.00
CA ASP A 8 5.54 -0.74 -19.25
C ASP A 8 5.25 0.06 -17.97
N ARG A 9 5.38 -0.57 -16.80
CA ARG A 9 5.13 0.09 -15.53
C ARG A 9 6.42 0.54 -14.90
N THR A 10 6.51 1.83 -14.58
CA THR A 10 7.61 2.41 -13.81
C THR A 10 7.08 3.21 -12.63
N CYS A 11 7.87 3.35 -11.55
CA CYS A 11 7.46 4.18 -10.43
C CYS A 11 7.39 5.66 -10.85
N GLY A 12 8.24 6.12 -11.77
CA GLY A 12 8.32 7.52 -12.18
C GLY A 12 8.42 8.45 -10.97
N ALA A 13 7.55 9.46 -10.93
CA ALA A 13 7.43 10.42 -9.83
C ALA A 13 6.79 9.88 -8.53
N CYS A 14 6.20 8.69 -8.53
CA CYS A 14 5.49 8.13 -7.37
C CYS A 14 6.49 7.68 -6.30
N VAL A 15 6.34 8.21 -5.09
CA VAL A 15 7.21 7.93 -3.93
C VAL A 15 6.49 7.30 -2.74
N GLU A 16 5.21 6.98 -2.92
CA GLU A 16 4.31 6.56 -1.85
C GLU A 16 4.80 5.32 -1.08
N CYS A 17 5.30 4.32 -1.78
CA CYS A 17 5.83 3.12 -1.13
C CYS A 17 7.15 3.38 -0.40
N CYS A 18 8.01 4.26 -0.94
CA CYS A 18 9.23 4.71 -0.28
C CYS A 18 8.91 5.46 1.02
N ARG A 19 7.76 6.16 1.07
CA ARG A 19 7.27 6.81 2.28
C ARG A 19 6.71 5.81 3.27
N ALA A 20 5.77 4.98 2.82
CA ALA A 20 4.96 4.12 3.68
C ALA A 20 5.78 3.02 4.38
N ILE A 21 6.90 2.58 3.81
CA ILE A 21 7.64 1.41 4.30
C ILE A 21 8.87 1.85 5.08
N PRO A 22 9.09 1.36 6.32
CA PRO A 22 10.31 1.65 7.05
C PRO A 22 11.53 0.96 6.41
N LEU A 23 12.70 1.55 6.59
CA LEU A 23 13.98 0.91 6.29
C LEU A 23 14.80 0.91 7.57
N ASP A 24 15.39 -0.22 7.91
CA ASP A 24 16.34 -0.33 9.02
C ASP A 24 17.53 -1.20 8.57
N LEU A 25 18.38 -0.60 7.73
CA LEU A 25 19.55 -1.23 7.14
C LEU A 25 20.83 -0.61 7.71
N PRO A 26 21.94 -1.36 7.81
CA PRO A 26 23.23 -0.82 8.26
C PRO A 26 23.75 0.40 7.50
N GLU A 27 23.28 0.67 6.29
CA GLU A 27 23.64 1.81 5.44
C GLU A 27 22.54 2.88 5.32
N LEU A 28 21.29 2.54 5.66
CA LEU A 28 20.13 3.41 5.51
C LEU A 28 19.02 3.01 6.49
N ALA A 29 18.68 3.91 7.42
CA ALA A 29 17.52 3.80 8.27
C ALA A 29 16.56 4.98 8.03
N LYS A 30 15.26 4.70 7.94
CA LYS A 30 14.19 5.66 7.64
C LYS A 30 12.90 5.20 8.33
N PRO A 31 12.29 6.02 9.19
CA PRO A 31 11.02 5.70 9.85
C PRO A 31 9.86 5.49 8.86
N THR A 32 8.83 4.79 9.33
CA THR A 32 7.54 4.63 8.62
C THR A 32 6.90 6.00 8.39
N GLY A 33 6.38 6.25 7.19
CA GLY A 33 5.69 7.51 6.87
C GLY A 33 6.60 8.68 6.46
N GLU A 34 7.92 8.52 6.52
CA GLU A 34 8.91 9.52 6.06
C GLU A 34 9.55 9.11 4.73
N LEU A 35 10.04 10.07 3.93
CA LEU A 35 10.94 9.77 2.81
C LEU A 35 12.38 9.72 3.31
N CYS A 36 13.23 8.89 2.71
CA CYS A 36 14.66 8.99 2.96
C CYS A 36 15.24 10.25 2.29
N ALA A 37 16.41 10.70 2.74
CA ALA A 37 17.08 11.89 2.21
C ALA A 37 17.34 11.86 0.69
N TYR A 38 17.34 10.68 0.06
CA TYR A 38 17.54 10.52 -1.39
C TYR A 38 16.25 10.44 -2.20
N CYS A 39 15.08 10.38 -1.55
CA CYS A 39 13.81 10.34 -2.25
C CYS A 39 13.17 11.73 -2.23
N VAL A 40 12.95 12.30 -3.42
CA VAL A 40 12.41 13.64 -3.59
C VAL A 40 10.93 13.53 -3.92
N GLU A 41 10.10 14.30 -3.20
CA GLU A 41 8.67 14.40 -3.42
C GLU A 41 8.35 14.62 -4.91
N ALA A 42 7.43 13.83 -5.46
CA ALA A 42 7.01 13.92 -6.86
C ALA A 42 8.13 13.85 -7.93
N ALA A 43 9.35 13.43 -7.55
CA ALA A 43 10.48 13.29 -8.46
C ALA A 43 11.18 11.93 -8.39
N GLY A 44 10.92 11.14 -7.33
CA GLY A 44 11.47 9.79 -7.19
C GLY A 44 12.80 9.75 -6.44
N CYS A 45 13.51 8.64 -6.57
CA CYS A 45 14.79 8.42 -5.89
C CYS A 45 15.94 9.02 -6.72
N SER A 46 16.66 10.02 -6.19
CA SER A 46 17.80 10.66 -6.87
C SER A 46 19.01 9.74 -7.05
N VAL A 47 19.09 8.68 -6.25
CA VAL A 47 20.15 7.65 -6.29
C VAL A 47 19.63 6.29 -6.78
N HIS A 48 18.58 6.30 -7.64
CA HIS A 48 17.87 5.10 -8.05
C HIS A 48 18.83 3.96 -8.45
N GLU A 49 19.85 4.24 -9.25
CA GLU A 49 20.80 3.24 -9.76
C GLU A 49 21.64 2.55 -8.69
N ILE A 50 21.94 3.22 -7.57
CA ILE A 50 22.83 2.72 -6.49
C ILE A 50 22.07 2.38 -5.18
N ARG A 51 20.74 2.41 -5.21
CA ARG A 51 19.90 2.11 -4.03
C ARG A 51 20.21 0.74 -3.38
N PRO A 52 20.02 0.60 -2.05
CA PRO A 52 20.22 -0.68 -1.35
C PRO A 52 19.36 -1.80 -1.93
N GLN A 53 19.79 -3.05 -1.73
CA GLN A 53 19.12 -4.23 -2.31
C GLN A 53 17.65 -4.32 -1.90
N THR A 54 17.31 -4.02 -0.64
CA THR A 54 15.92 -3.98 -0.16
C THR A 54 15.03 -3.06 -1.00
N CYS A 55 15.55 -1.90 -1.42
CA CYS A 55 14.84 -0.96 -2.29
C CYS A 55 14.79 -1.41 -3.76
N ARG A 56 15.61 -2.37 -4.19
CA ARG A 56 15.62 -2.91 -5.57
C ARG A 56 14.60 -4.02 -5.77
N VAL A 57 14.33 -4.79 -4.72
CA VAL A 57 13.48 -5.99 -4.80
C VAL A 57 12.05 -5.73 -4.34
N TRP A 58 11.78 -4.56 -3.76
CA TRP A 58 10.43 -4.19 -3.34
C TRP A 58 9.61 -3.59 -4.49
N PHE A 59 8.39 -4.10 -4.70
CA PHE A 59 7.43 -3.60 -5.68
C PHE A 59 6.00 -3.74 -5.17
N CYS A 60 5.16 -2.70 -5.31
CA CYS A 60 3.72 -2.83 -5.05
C CYS A 60 3.07 -3.71 -6.11
N LEU A 61 1.88 -4.24 -5.82
CA LEU A 61 1.14 -5.08 -6.76
C LEU A 61 0.83 -4.38 -8.08
N TRP A 62 0.65 -3.04 -8.08
CA TRP A 62 0.52 -2.28 -9.34
C TRP A 62 1.74 -2.43 -10.27
N ARG A 63 2.94 -2.80 -9.81
CA ARG A 63 4.09 -3.04 -10.70
C ARG A 63 4.14 -4.45 -11.30
N VAL A 64 3.29 -5.37 -10.82
CA VAL A 64 3.41 -6.81 -11.11
C VAL A 64 2.11 -7.47 -11.60
N VAL A 65 0.94 -6.87 -11.36
CA VAL A 65 -0.35 -7.39 -11.83
C VAL A 65 -1.13 -6.35 -12.63
N GLU A 66 -1.99 -6.84 -13.53
CA GLU A 66 -2.82 -6.02 -14.41
C GLU A 66 -3.96 -5.34 -13.63
N LEU A 67 -3.61 -4.24 -12.98
CA LEU A 67 -4.52 -3.24 -12.42
C LEU A 67 -4.61 -2.04 -13.34
N SER A 68 -5.73 -1.32 -13.36
CA SER A 68 -5.82 -0.08 -14.12
C SER A 68 -4.76 0.95 -13.65
N ASP A 69 -4.46 1.93 -14.50
CA ASP A 69 -3.53 3.01 -14.18
C ASP A 69 -3.97 3.90 -13.02
N ASP A 70 -5.25 3.87 -12.68
CA ASP A 70 -5.81 4.63 -11.56
C ASP A 70 -5.40 4.04 -10.21
N TRP A 71 -5.05 2.74 -10.16
CA TRP A 71 -4.52 2.09 -8.97
C TRP A 71 -3.11 2.56 -8.56
N ARG A 72 -2.40 3.29 -9.44
CA ARG A 72 -1.04 3.78 -9.12
C ARG A 72 -1.09 4.59 -7.81
N PRO A 73 -0.24 4.31 -6.81
CA PRO A 73 -0.46 4.79 -5.44
C PRO A 73 -0.58 6.31 -5.29
N ASP A 74 0.18 7.08 -6.06
CA ASP A 74 0.12 8.55 -6.05
C ASP A 74 -1.16 9.12 -6.69
N ARG A 75 -1.91 8.29 -7.44
CA ARG A 75 -3.24 8.61 -7.98
C ARG A 75 -4.36 8.12 -7.06
N SER A 76 -4.35 6.82 -6.72
CA SER A 76 -5.39 6.17 -5.93
C SER A 76 -5.38 6.56 -4.45
N GLY A 77 -4.22 6.91 -3.90
CA GLY A 77 -4.03 6.94 -2.45
C GLY A 77 -3.96 5.54 -1.83
N VAL A 78 -3.80 4.48 -2.62
CA VAL A 78 -3.80 3.08 -2.18
C VAL A 78 -2.54 2.37 -2.67
N ILE A 79 -1.76 1.79 -1.74
CA ILE A 79 -0.72 0.82 -2.07
C ILE A 79 -1.31 -0.57 -1.93
N VAL A 80 -1.41 -1.30 -3.03
CA VAL A 80 -1.70 -2.73 -2.99
C VAL A 80 -0.40 -3.45 -2.61
N ARG A 81 -0.34 -3.96 -1.38
CA ARG A 81 0.87 -4.52 -0.80
C ARG A 81 1.09 -5.96 -1.26
N PRO A 82 2.34 -6.36 -1.56
CA PRO A 82 2.65 -7.72 -1.98
C PRO A 82 2.76 -8.71 -0.81
N ASP A 83 2.92 -8.23 0.43
CA ASP A 83 2.96 -9.08 1.60
C ASP A 83 1.60 -9.71 1.90
N GLY A 84 1.62 -11.02 2.14
CA GLY A 84 0.42 -11.83 2.37
C GLY A 84 -0.10 -12.56 1.13
N ILE A 85 0.39 -12.27 -0.09
CA ILE A 85 -0.07 -12.97 -1.31
C ILE A 85 0.17 -14.48 -1.19
N GLU A 86 1.34 -14.89 -0.67
CA GLU A 86 1.67 -16.31 -0.47
C GLU A 86 0.73 -16.98 0.54
N ASP A 87 0.13 -16.19 1.43
CA ASP A 87 -0.87 -16.63 2.42
C ASP A 87 -2.32 -16.47 1.92
N GLY A 88 -2.52 -16.03 0.67
CA GLY A 88 -3.85 -15.79 0.10
C GLY A 88 -4.52 -14.50 0.57
N VAL A 89 -3.76 -13.52 1.06
CA VAL A 89 -4.26 -12.23 1.56
C VAL A 89 -3.70 -11.06 0.76
N ILE A 90 -4.58 -10.20 0.24
CA ILE A 90 -4.20 -8.91 -0.34
C ILE A 90 -4.44 -7.80 0.68
N THR A 91 -3.38 -7.05 1.02
CA THR A 91 -3.50 -5.87 1.87
C THR A 91 -3.59 -4.59 1.03
N LEU A 92 -4.70 -3.88 1.17
CA LEU A 92 -4.92 -2.54 0.63
C LEU A 92 -4.48 -1.52 1.69
N TYR A 93 -3.29 -0.95 1.52
CA TYR A 93 -2.78 0.11 2.37
C TYR A 93 -3.29 1.46 1.88
N VAL A 94 -4.32 2.00 2.53
CA VAL A 94 -4.96 3.26 2.18
C VAL A 94 -4.19 4.39 2.86
N ILE A 95 -3.34 5.06 2.07
CA ILE A 95 -2.51 6.19 2.50
C ILE A 95 -3.38 7.40 2.79
N ARG A 96 -4.37 7.61 1.93
CA ARG A 96 -5.37 8.66 2.03
C ARG A 96 -6.65 8.19 1.34
N PRO A 97 -7.84 8.41 1.92
CA PRO A 97 -9.08 8.27 1.19
C PRO A 97 -9.09 9.21 -0.02
N SER A 98 -9.56 8.71 -1.16
CA SER A 98 -9.72 9.49 -2.38
C SER A 98 -10.99 9.05 -3.12
N ASP A 99 -11.40 9.81 -4.13
CA ASP A 99 -12.54 9.46 -4.99
C ASP A 99 -12.37 8.09 -5.66
N PHE A 100 -11.13 7.60 -5.78
CA PHE A 100 -10.85 6.27 -6.29
C PHE A 100 -11.53 5.16 -5.49
N LEU A 101 -11.67 5.30 -4.17
CA LEU A 101 -12.37 4.32 -3.33
C LEU A 101 -13.85 4.20 -3.69
N ALA A 102 -14.44 5.25 -4.25
CA ALA A 102 -15.83 5.26 -4.72
C ALA A 102 -15.97 4.82 -6.19
N SER A 103 -14.86 4.50 -6.86
CA SER A 103 -14.88 4.16 -8.28
C SER A 103 -15.45 2.75 -8.53
N PRO A 104 -16.09 2.52 -9.70
CA PRO A 104 -16.48 1.18 -10.12
C PRO A 104 -15.31 0.21 -10.21
N ASP A 105 -14.12 0.70 -10.61
CA ASP A 105 -12.92 -0.11 -10.76
C ASP A 105 -12.42 -0.67 -9.42
N PHE A 106 -12.41 0.18 -8.38
CA PHE A 106 -12.08 -0.24 -7.02
C PHE A 106 -13.03 -1.33 -6.52
N PHE A 107 -14.35 -1.10 -6.65
CA PHE A 107 -15.35 -2.09 -6.26
C PHE A 107 -15.17 -3.40 -7.03
N ALA A 108 -15.14 -3.35 -8.35
CA ALA A 108 -15.10 -4.54 -9.21
C ALA A 108 -13.85 -5.39 -8.95
N THR A 109 -12.69 -4.75 -8.80
CA THR A 109 -11.42 -5.44 -8.51
C THR A 109 -11.45 -6.14 -7.15
N VAL A 110 -11.85 -5.42 -6.08
CA VAL A 110 -11.85 -5.98 -4.73
C VAL A 110 -12.93 -7.05 -4.57
N ALA A 111 -14.10 -6.84 -5.19
CA ALA A 111 -15.16 -7.85 -5.28
C ALA A 111 -14.69 -9.11 -5.99
N GLY A 112 -13.95 -8.97 -7.11
CA GLY A 112 -13.36 -10.07 -7.85
C GLY A 112 -12.43 -10.92 -6.99
N TRP A 113 -11.49 -10.28 -6.29
CA TRP A 113 -10.59 -10.98 -5.36
C TRP A 113 -11.35 -11.76 -4.27
N ILE A 114 -12.34 -11.13 -3.64
CA ILE A 114 -13.15 -11.78 -2.59
C ILE A 114 -13.93 -12.98 -3.17
N ALA A 115 -14.45 -12.86 -4.39
CA ALA A 115 -15.17 -13.94 -5.07
C ALA A 115 -14.24 -15.11 -5.47
N GLU A 116 -12.98 -14.82 -5.78
CA GLU A 116 -11.93 -15.82 -6.03
C GLU A 116 -11.38 -16.46 -4.75
N GLY A 117 -11.89 -16.06 -3.58
CA GLY A 117 -11.50 -16.62 -2.29
C GLY A 117 -10.26 -15.98 -1.68
N VAL A 118 -9.79 -14.86 -2.23
CA VAL A 118 -8.68 -14.07 -1.68
C VAL A 118 -9.19 -13.27 -0.48
N GLU A 119 -8.46 -13.33 0.63
CA GLU A 119 -8.76 -12.48 1.77
C GLU A 119 -8.29 -11.05 1.50
N VAL A 120 -9.08 -10.08 1.97
CA VAL A 120 -8.75 -8.65 1.82
C VAL A 120 -8.55 -8.05 3.19
N ALA A 121 -7.40 -7.41 3.38
CA ALA A 121 -7.10 -6.60 4.54
C ALA A 121 -7.05 -5.12 4.16
N LEU A 122 -7.54 -4.26 5.07
CA LEU A 122 -7.31 -2.81 5.01
C LEU A 122 -6.20 -2.45 5.99
N SER A 123 -5.36 -1.51 5.59
CA SER A 123 -4.33 -0.93 6.45
C SER A 123 -4.27 0.58 6.24
N ILE A 124 -3.93 1.33 7.28
CA ILE A 124 -3.75 2.79 7.22
C ILE A 124 -2.42 3.20 7.87
N PRO A 125 -1.81 4.31 7.44
CA PRO A 125 -0.68 4.88 8.14
C PRO A 125 -1.09 5.41 9.52
N GLY A 126 -0.19 5.24 10.50
CA GLY A 126 -0.22 6.04 11.72
C GLY A 126 0.59 7.34 11.58
N PRO A 127 0.84 8.05 12.69
CA PRO A 127 1.84 9.11 12.74
C PRO A 127 3.21 8.63 12.23
N VAL A 128 4.03 9.56 11.72
CA VAL A 128 5.40 9.23 11.27
C VAL A 128 6.18 8.54 12.40
N GLY A 129 6.89 7.46 12.06
CA GLY A 129 7.65 6.64 13.01
C GLY A 129 6.80 5.66 13.82
N THR A 130 5.61 5.30 13.36
CA THR A 130 4.74 4.29 14.00
C THR A 130 4.37 3.17 13.03
N TYR A 131 4.10 1.97 13.57
CA TYR A 131 3.58 0.86 12.77
C TYR A 131 2.17 1.17 12.25
N PRO A 132 1.81 0.71 11.03
CA PRO A 132 0.47 0.90 10.51
C PRO A 132 -0.55 0.01 11.23
N ALA A 133 -1.80 0.48 11.29
CA ALA A 133 -2.91 -0.34 11.72
C ALA A 133 -3.38 -1.23 10.55
N ARG A 134 -3.77 -2.47 10.83
CA ARG A 134 -4.25 -3.43 9.81
C ARG A 134 -5.33 -4.33 10.39
N ALA A 135 -6.35 -4.63 9.58
CA ALA A 135 -7.33 -5.67 9.87
C ALA A 135 -7.74 -6.41 8.59
N VAL A 136 -7.93 -7.72 8.67
CA VAL A 136 -8.63 -8.49 7.64
C VAL A 136 -10.11 -8.13 7.70
N VAL A 137 -10.70 -7.73 6.57
CA VAL A 137 -12.07 -7.21 6.48
C VAL A 137 -12.93 -8.00 5.49
N THR A 138 -12.44 -9.11 4.95
CA THR A 138 -13.12 -9.92 3.93
C THR A 138 -14.59 -10.17 4.27
N ASP A 139 -14.88 -10.73 5.46
CA ASP A 139 -16.25 -11.05 5.87
C ASP A 139 -17.09 -9.82 6.20
N TRP A 140 -16.44 -8.73 6.61
CA TRP A 140 -17.11 -7.44 6.79
C TRP A 140 -17.57 -6.85 5.46
N LEU A 141 -16.81 -7.03 4.37
CA LEU A 141 -17.12 -6.52 3.04
C LEU A 141 -18.07 -7.45 2.25
N ARG A 142 -17.99 -8.77 2.48
CA ARG A 142 -18.68 -9.82 1.73
C ARG A 142 -20.18 -9.56 1.48
N PRO A 143 -21.00 -9.11 2.46
CA PRO A 143 -22.42 -8.88 2.21
C PRO A 143 -22.71 -7.83 1.13
N ALA A 144 -21.87 -6.79 1.01
CA ALA A 144 -22.05 -5.77 -0.03
C ALA A 144 -21.55 -6.25 -1.41
N VAL A 145 -20.53 -7.12 -1.41
CA VAL A 145 -20.03 -7.77 -2.63
C VAL A 145 -21.08 -8.73 -3.20
N GLU A 146 -21.64 -9.60 -2.37
CA GLU A 146 -22.69 -10.56 -2.78
C GLU A 146 -23.98 -9.87 -3.25
N ALA A 147 -24.30 -8.71 -2.67
CA ALA A 147 -25.43 -7.89 -3.11
C ALA A 147 -25.14 -7.09 -4.39
N GLY A 148 -23.88 -7.02 -4.85
CA GLY A 148 -23.49 -6.17 -5.97
C GLY A 148 -23.74 -4.68 -5.70
N ASP A 149 -23.52 -4.21 -4.48
CA ASP A 149 -23.82 -2.85 -4.02
C ASP A 149 -22.53 -2.05 -3.73
N PRO A 150 -22.03 -1.26 -4.70
CA PRO A 150 -20.84 -0.44 -4.52
C PRO A 150 -20.97 0.62 -3.42
N ALA A 151 -22.17 1.16 -3.20
CA ALA A 151 -22.39 2.20 -2.21
C ALA A 151 -22.31 1.63 -0.79
N ALA A 152 -22.96 0.48 -0.55
CA ALA A 152 -22.83 -0.24 0.72
C ALA A 152 -21.40 -0.72 0.96
N PHE A 153 -20.70 -1.17 -0.08
CA PHE A 153 -19.29 -1.57 -0.02
C PHE A 153 -18.39 -0.40 0.40
N LEU A 154 -18.49 0.74 -0.29
CA LEU A 154 -17.74 1.95 0.07
C LEU A 154 -18.01 2.36 1.52
N GLY A 155 -19.27 2.40 1.94
CA GLY A 155 -19.63 2.73 3.32
C GLY A 155 -19.00 1.78 4.34
N ARG A 156 -18.85 0.49 4.01
CA ARG A 156 -18.16 -0.51 4.86
C ARG A 156 -16.65 -0.27 4.89
N VAL A 157 -16.04 0.02 3.74
CA VAL A 157 -14.61 0.37 3.63
C VAL A 157 -14.31 1.58 4.50
N LEU A 158 -15.04 2.69 4.32
CA LEU A 158 -14.80 3.92 5.08
C LEU A 158 -14.93 3.71 6.60
N ARG A 159 -15.97 2.98 7.05
CA ARG A 159 -16.11 2.63 8.47
C ARG A 159 -14.95 1.79 9.00
N SER A 160 -14.39 0.89 8.19
CA SER A 160 -13.21 0.13 8.58
C SER A 160 -11.98 1.03 8.70
N LEU A 161 -11.80 2.00 7.80
CA LEU A 161 -10.72 2.98 7.89
C LEU A 161 -10.85 3.86 9.14
N ASP A 162 -12.05 4.35 9.43
CA ASP A 162 -12.35 5.12 10.64
C ASP A 162 -12.02 4.31 11.89
N LYS A 163 -12.42 3.02 11.91
CA LYS A 163 -12.14 2.15 13.06
C LYS A 163 -10.65 1.86 13.24
N LEU A 164 -9.90 1.72 12.15
CA LEU A 164 -8.44 1.56 12.20
C LEU A 164 -7.76 2.85 12.69
N ALA A 165 -8.33 4.03 12.43
CA ALA A 165 -7.78 5.30 12.89
C ALA A 165 -7.84 5.48 14.41
N GLU A 166 -8.69 4.71 15.10
CA GLU A 166 -8.75 4.65 16.57
C GLU A 166 -7.66 3.76 17.18
N HIS A 167 -6.80 3.13 16.38
CA HIS A 167 -5.76 2.22 16.86
C HIS A 167 -4.70 2.95 17.70
N ASP A 168 -4.17 2.25 18.71
CA ASP A 168 -3.05 2.75 19.50
C ASP A 168 -1.72 2.50 18.76
N PHE A 169 -1.31 3.48 17.95
CA PHE A 169 -0.14 3.39 17.09
C PHE A 169 1.16 3.31 17.89
N GLN A 170 1.84 2.16 17.81
CA GLN A 170 3.10 1.92 18.48
C GLN A 170 4.28 2.47 17.67
N PRO A 171 5.31 3.04 18.31
CA PRO A 171 6.54 3.45 17.63
C PRO A 171 7.20 2.28 16.88
N ASP A 172 7.75 2.56 15.69
CA ASP A 172 8.45 1.56 14.90
C ASP A 172 9.91 1.32 15.34
N GLY A 173 10.42 2.18 16.23
CA GLY A 173 11.78 2.10 16.79
C GLY A 173 12.89 2.52 15.83
N VAL A 174 12.57 2.99 14.62
CA VAL A 174 13.57 3.33 13.60
C VAL A 174 14.03 4.77 13.79
N VAL A 175 15.35 4.95 13.88
CA VAL A 175 15.97 6.28 13.92
C VAL A 175 16.61 6.57 12.57
N ALA A 176 16.25 7.69 11.96
CA ALA A 176 16.74 8.07 10.65
C ALA A 176 18.28 8.13 10.61
N ARG A 177 18.87 7.46 9.61
CA ARG A 177 20.32 7.43 9.37
C ARG A 177 20.60 7.26 7.88
N TYR A 178 21.41 8.14 7.34
CA TYR A 178 21.72 8.19 5.91
C TYR A 178 23.23 8.05 5.74
N ALA A 179 23.70 6.83 5.46
CA ALA A 179 25.11 6.51 5.29
C ALA A 179 25.42 5.95 3.89
N VAL A 180 24.58 6.26 2.89
CA VAL A 180 24.90 5.93 1.50
C VAL A 180 25.97 6.95 1.06
N ALA A 181 27.21 6.46 1.02
CA ALA A 181 28.37 7.15 0.46
C ALA A 181 28.32 7.16 -1.08
#